data_AF-A0A7V4SKZ0-F1
#
_entry.id   AF-A0A7V4SKZ0-F1
#
_cell.length_a   1.000
_cell.length_b   1.000
_cell.length_c   1.000
_cell.angle_alpha   90.00
_cell.angle_beta   90.00
_cell.angle_gamma   90.00
#
_symmetry.space_group_name_H-M   'P 1'
#
loop_
_entity.id
_entity.type
_entity.pdbx_description
1 polymer ?
#
loop_
_entity_poly.entity_id
_entity_poly.type
_entity_poly.pdbx_seq_one_letter_code
_entity_poly.pdbx_strand_id
1 'polypeptide(L)'
;MNPDTQREIARKVLHMSMGLFALCLRWLTPWQAALCALAALAHNLWLFPLYGRKKLERPEEKARGYTGMVGYPAVVLALILLGALLPITPDLADLSLPPGEALAFYRRAGLAVAAAAWAVLAFGDASGALCGILLGGPRLPWNPKKTWAGLAGFWIVASATSQAFFRFVLEGAGPFPWTPGLLWGLCATASAVAAVVESLPGQFDDNLTVPLAAWSVLAFLPGLAPGWLASSALGRAISEGLGTPTFLGLLALAIANLALAGTALRKGWVDGTGFLFGAAAGLSVLAARGWRGFSLLLLFYFLAHFSTYFGRRIKEDRGIAEADGGRRGTGSVFSKGFMPAVFAWISPPAFAAALAVYAADTVASEFGKTARGRTFALLARRPVPPGTAGALSFRGTAAGMAALAAVALAYALLLEPSGPLGHAGPFPLVGTWFWFPFASIAFAALLWFLAESVVNEWNSGRDFVSKIVVHVLIGAMAGAFTWAPAALWNAWLFHGWR
;
A
#
# COMPACT_ATOMS: atom_id res chain seq x y z
N MET A 1 -31.05 24.06 4.10
CA MET A 1 -29.73 23.43 4.31
C MET A 1 -28.87 24.42 5.09
N ASN A 2 -28.20 24.00 6.18
CA ASN A 2 -27.41 24.92 7.02
C ASN A 2 -26.22 25.50 6.21
N PRO A 3 -25.86 26.79 6.38
CA PRO A 3 -24.64 27.40 5.82
C PRO A 3 -23.37 26.54 5.86
N ASP A 4 -23.14 25.78 6.93
CA ASP A 4 -21.95 24.92 7.04
C ASP A 4 -21.98 23.75 6.05
N THR A 5 -23.15 23.16 5.84
CA THR A 5 -23.35 22.10 4.84
C THR A 5 -23.17 22.65 3.43
N GLN A 6 -23.64 23.88 3.15
CA GLN A 6 -23.45 24.52 1.84
C GLN A 6 -21.98 24.79 1.54
N ARG A 7 -21.20 25.26 2.54
CA ARG A 7 -19.75 25.45 2.40
C ARG A 7 -19.03 24.12 2.16
N GLU A 8 -19.41 23.07 2.86
CA GLU A 8 -18.80 21.75 2.67
C GLU A 8 -19.08 21.20 1.26
N ILE A 9 -20.31 21.31 0.77
CA ILE A 9 -20.66 20.91 -0.61
C ILE A 9 -19.84 21.71 -1.62
N ALA A 10 -19.77 23.04 -1.48
CA ALA A 10 -18.99 23.88 -2.39
C ALA A 10 -17.51 23.47 -2.43
N ARG A 11 -16.92 23.13 -1.27
CA ARG A 11 -15.55 22.63 -1.19
C ARG A 11 -15.39 21.28 -1.88
N LYS A 12 -16.32 20.34 -1.70
CA LYS A 12 -16.28 19.03 -2.36
C LYS A 12 -16.45 19.16 -3.89
N VAL A 13 -17.29 20.08 -4.36
CA VAL A 13 -17.42 20.39 -5.79
C VAL A 13 -16.11 20.98 -6.34
N LEU A 14 -15.48 21.91 -5.63
CA LEU A 14 -14.16 22.44 -6.02
C LEU A 14 -13.11 21.31 -6.09
N HIS A 15 -13.10 20.42 -5.11
CA HIS A 15 -12.19 19.26 -5.06
C HIS A 15 -12.38 18.33 -6.26
N MET A 16 -13.63 18.00 -6.63
CA MET A 16 -13.94 17.23 -7.83
C MET A 16 -13.51 17.97 -9.11
N SER A 17 -13.72 19.29 -9.17
CA SER A 17 -13.33 20.10 -10.34
C SER A 17 -11.81 20.09 -10.56
N MET A 18 -11.03 20.10 -9.48
CA MET A 18 -9.58 19.95 -9.56
C MET A 18 -9.19 18.56 -10.07
N GLY A 19 -9.96 17.53 -9.72
CA GLY A 19 -9.78 16.17 -10.25
C GLY A 19 -9.91 16.08 -11.76
N LEU A 20 -10.73 16.91 -12.41
CA LEU A 20 -10.91 16.88 -13.88
C LEU A 20 -9.63 17.21 -14.65
N PHE A 21 -8.67 17.92 -14.05
CA PHE A 21 -7.35 18.17 -14.67
C PHE A 21 -6.55 16.88 -14.89
N ALA A 22 -6.89 15.78 -14.23
CA ALA A 22 -6.29 14.47 -14.50
C ALA A 22 -6.53 14.02 -15.95
N LEU A 23 -7.62 14.45 -16.60
CA LEU A 23 -7.90 14.14 -18.00
C LEU A 23 -6.89 14.81 -18.95
N CYS A 24 -6.31 15.94 -18.55
CA CYS A 24 -5.27 16.63 -19.32
C CYS A 24 -3.99 15.79 -19.47
N LEU A 25 -3.77 14.80 -18.60
CA LEU A 25 -2.65 13.84 -18.73
C LEU A 25 -2.70 13.06 -20.06
N ARG A 26 -3.86 13.07 -20.75
CA ARG A 26 -4.01 12.57 -22.12
C ARG A 26 -3.11 13.31 -23.14
N TRP A 27 -2.73 14.55 -22.92
CA TRP A 27 -1.95 15.32 -23.91
C TRP A 27 -0.55 15.69 -23.42
N LEU A 28 -0.19 15.27 -22.21
CA LEU A 28 1.08 15.62 -21.59
C LEU A 28 2.02 14.41 -21.61
N THR A 29 3.30 14.70 -21.80
CA THR A 29 4.36 13.77 -21.42
C THR A 29 4.50 13.73 -19.90
N PRO A 30 5.11 12.69 -19.31
CA PRO A 30 5.26 12.61 -17.86
C PRO A 30 6.01 13.81 -17.26
N TRP A 31 7.00 14.34 -17.98
CA TRP A 31 7.75 15.51 -17.55
C TRP A 31 6.96 16.81 -17.64
N GLN A 32 6.17 17.00 -18.71
CA GLN A 32 5.27 18.16 -18.80
C GLN A 32 4.22 18.12 -17.69
N ALA A 33 3.64 16.95 -17.43
CA ALA A 33 2.69 16.76 -16.33
C ALA A 33 3.35 17.07 -14.96
N ALA A 34 4.57 16.59 -14.73
CA ALA A 34 5.31 16.88 -13.50
C ALA A 34 5.63 18.37 -13.35
N LEU A 35 6.01 19.06 -14.44
CA LEU A 35 6.24 20.50 -14.43
C LEU A 35 4.97 21.28 -14.11
N CYS A 36 3.81 20.91 -14.68
CA CYS A 36 2.52 21.52 -14.34
C CYS A 36 2.17 21.32 -12.86
N ALA A 37 2.33 20.10 -12.33
CA ALA A 37 2.07 19.81 -10.92
C ALA A 37 3.05 20.54 -9.98
N LEU A 38 4.32 20.65 -10.37
CA LEU A 38 5.33 21.43 -9.65
C LEU A 38 5.00 22.91 -9.65
N ALA A 39 4.55 23.47 -10.78
CA ALA A 39 4.11 24.85 -10.87
C ALA A 39 2.90 25.12 -9.96
N ALA A 40 1.94 24.19 -9.91
CA ALA A 40 0.81 24.28 -8.99
C ALA A 40 1.24 24.22 -7.51
N LEU A 41 2.19 23.33 -7.18
CA LEU A 41 2.77 23.24 -5.83
C LEU A 41 3.52 24.52 -5.45
N ALA A 42 4.36 25.03 -6.35
CA ALA A 42 5.11 26.27 -6.20
C ALA A 42 4.18 27.45 -5.95
N HIS A 43 3.14 27.56 -6.77
CA HIS A 43 2.09 28.56 -6.63
C HIS A 43 1.43 28.46 -5.24
N ASN A 44 1.07 27.26 -4.77
CA ASN A 44 0.41 27.10 -3.48
C ASN A 44 1.34 27.33 -2.27
N LEU A 45 2.64 27.11 -2.43
CA LEU A 45 3.64 27.39 -1.41
C LEU A 45 4.00 28.88 -1.31
N TRP A 46 4.11 29.59 -2.43
CA TRP A 46 4.69 30.94 -2.47
C TRP A 46 3.71 32.05 -2.85
N LEU A 47 2.79 31.81 -3.79
CA LEU A 47 1.88 32.83 -4.30
C LEU A 47 0.54 32.84 -3.55
N PHE A 48 -0.06 31.67 -3.33
CA PHE A 48 -1.33 31.52 -2.64
C PHE A 48 -1.37 32.19 -1.25
N PRO A 49 -0.31 32.13 -0.42
CA PRO A 49 -0.28 32.84 0.85
C PRO A 49 -0.43 34.37 0.75
N LEU A 50 -0.16 34.97 -0.43
CA LEU A 50 -0.21 36.41 -0.64
C LEU A 50 -1.64 36.92 -0.84
N TYR A 51 -2.54 36.11 -1.39
CA TYR A 51 -3.90 36.55 -1.75
C TYR A 51 -5.03 35.64 -1.25
N GLY A 52 -4.77 34.36 -0.96
CA GLY A 52 -5.79 33.36 -0.59
C GLY A 52 -5.92 33.07 0.91
N ARG A 53 -4.89 33.39 1.69
CA ARG A 53 -4.72 32.98 3.11
C ARG A 53 -5.84 33.38 4.06
N LYS A 54 -6.58 34.45 3.77
CA LYS A 54 -7.66 34.97 4.65
C LYS A 54 -9.03 34.36 4.39
N LYS A 55 -9.25 33.68 3.25
CA LYS A 55 -10.61 33.25 2.82
C LYS A 55 -10.83 31.73 2.81
N LEU A 56 -9.78 30.91 2.70
CA LEU A 56 -9.92 29.48 2.41
C LEU A 56 -9.16 28.53 3.38
N GLU A 57 -8.20 29.02 4.18
CA GLU A 57 -7.49 28.18 5.15
C GLU A 57 -8.35 27.89 6.39
N ARG A 58 -8.34 26.62 6.84
CA ARG A 58 -8.96 26.25 8.12
C ARG A 58 -8.15 26.83 9.29
N PRO A 59 -8.79 27.25 10.40
CA PRO A 59 -8.09 27.65 11.62
C PRO A 59 -7.13 26.56 12.15
N GLU A 60 -7.54 25.30 12.04
CA GLU A 60 -6.76 24.12 12.46
C GLU A 60 -5.52 23.88 11.58
N GLU A 61 -5.66 24.08 10.26
CA GLU A 61 -4.56 24.02 9.28
C GLU A 61 -3.52 25.12 9.54
N LYS A 62 -4.01 26.33 9.83
CA LYS A 62 -3.18 27.48 10.17
C LYS A 62 -2.38 27.26 11.46
N ALA A 63 -2.96 26.62 12.48
CA ALA A 63 -2.29 26.34 13.75
C ALA A 63 -1.14 25.32 13.62
N ARG A 64 -1.19 24.42 12.63
CA ARG A 64 -0.19 23.37 12.40
C ARG A 64 0.83 23.70 11.30
N GLY A 65 0.67 24.84 10.61
CA GLY A 65 1.58 25.26 9.54
C GLY A 65 1.51 24.42 8.26
N TYR A 66 0.41 23.69 8.06
CA TYR A 66 0.16 22.86 6.89
C TYR A 66 -1.25 23.12 6.36
N THR A 67 -1.41 23.19 5.04
CA THR A 67 -2.72 23.35 4.40
C THR A 67 -2.95 22.22 3.40
N GLY A 68 -4.16 21.67 3.37
CA GLY A 68 -4.53 20.67 2.36
C GLY A 68 -4.40 21.20 0.93
N MET A 69 -4.41 22.53 0.78
CA MET A 69 -4.12 23.22 -0.48
C MET A 69 -2.68 23.02 -0.96
N VAL A 70 -1.69 22.85 -0.07
CA VAL A 70 -0.33 22.45 -0.45
C VAL A 70 -0.24 20.93 -0.62
N GLY A 71 -0.94 20.17 0.22
CA GLY A 71 -0.97 18.70 0.17
C GLY A 71 -1.44 18.14 -1.17
N TYR A 72 -2.51 18.73 -1.73
CA TYR A 72 -3.12 18.26 -2.98
C TYR A 72 -2.17 18.29 -4.20
N PRO A 73 -1.56 19.44 -4.60
CA PRO A 73 -0.62 19.44 -5.71
C PRO A 73 0.65 18.64 -5.42
N ALA A 74 1.07 18.54 -4.15
CA ALA A 74 2.21 17.70 -3.76
C ALA A 74 1.94 16.21 -4.03
N VAL A 75 0.75 15.71 -3.69
CA VAL A 75 0.39 14.32 -3.97
C VAL A 75 0.17 14.07 -5.45
N VAL A 76 -0.38 15.03 -6.20
CA VAL A 76 -0.53 14.92 -7.66
C VAL A 76 0.85 14.81 -8.32
N LEU A 77 1.81 15.65 -7.90
CA LEU A 77 3.20 15.55 -8.35
C LEU A 77 3.78 14.17 -8.00
N ALA A 78 3.57 13.67 -6.79
CA ALA A 78 4.03 12.35 -6.38
C ALA A 78 3.43 11.23 -7.26
N LEU A 79 2.12 11.24 -7.52
CA LEU A 79 1.45 10.27 -8.40
C LEU A 79 2.02 10.29 -9.82
N ILE A 80 2.26 11.48 -10.38
CA ILE A 80 2.85 11.64 -11.71
C ILE A 80 4.28 11.10 -11.73
N LEU A 81 5.11 11.46 -10.74
CA LEU A 81 6.49 10.97 -10.65
C LEU A 81 6.54 9.46 -10.44
N LEU A 82 5.67 8.91 -9.60
CA LEU A 82 5.56 7.47 -9.38
C LEU A 82 5.16 6.75 -10.67
N GLY A 83 4.18 7.27 -11.42
CA GLY A 83 3.80 6.73 -12.72
C GLY A 83 4.87 6.91 -13.80
N ALA A 84 5.69 7.96 -13.72
CA ALA A 84 6.72 8.27 -14.70
C ALA A 84 8.04 7.49 -14.48
N LEU A 85 8.44 7.33 -13.22
CA LEU A 85 9.77 6.84 -12.81
C LEU A 85 9.79 5.35 -12.50
N LEU A 86 8.64 4.74 -12.24
CA LEU A 86 8.52 3.30 -12.01
C LEU A 86 7.76 2.69 -13.20
N PRO A 87 8.38 2.55 -14.39
CA PRO A 87 7.75 1.89 -15.52
C PRO A 87 7.21 0.54 -15.08
N ILE A 88 5.90 0.39 -15.27
CA ILE A 88 5.12 -0.73 -14.79
C ILE A 88 5.36 -1.90 -15.74
N THR A 89 6.47 -2.65 -15.56
CA THR A 89 6.66 -4.09 -15.84
C THR A 89 8.14 -4.42 -16.12
N PRO A 90 8.63 -5.61 -15.75
CA PRO A 90 9.93 -6.14 -16.18
C PRO A 90 9.96 -6.56 -17.65
N ASP A 91 8.85 -7.07 -18.21
CA ASP A 91 8.79 -7.64 -19.55
C ASP A 91 8.24 -6.66 -20.59
N LEU A 92 9.12 -5.76 -21.05
CA LEU A 92 8.93 -5.05 -22.32
C LEU A 92 8.83 -6.03 -23.52
N ALA A 93 9.30 -7.27 -23.33
CA ALA A 93 9.30 -8.33 -24.34
C ALA A 93 7.91 -8.88 -24.67
N ASP A 94 6.96 -8.87 -23.72
CA ASP A 94 5.65 -9.51 -23.89
C ASP A 94 4.68 -8.75 -24.81
N LEU A 95 4.92 -7.45 -25.02
CA LEU A 95 4.05 -6.65 -25.88
C LEU A 95 4.26 -6.92 -27.38
N SER A 96 5.29 -7.69 -27.77
CA SER A 96 5.69 -7.84 -29.18
C SER A 96 5.89 -6.49 -29.90
N LEU A 97 6.16 -5.42 -29.14
CA LEU A 97 6.36 -4.06 -29.64
C LEU A 97 7.85 -3.73 -29.70
N PRO A 98 8.29 -2.87 -30.64
CA PRO A 98 9.62 -2.29 -30.59
C PRO A 98 9.89 -1.60 -29.24
N PRO A 99 11.12 -1.64 -28.70
CA PRO A 99 11.42 -1.11 -27.35
C PRO A 99 10.98 0.35 -27.13
N GLY A 100 11.07 1.20 -28.15
CA GLY A 100 10.63 2.60 -28.07
C GLY A 100 9.12 2.75 -27.93
N GLU A 101 8.34 1.93 -28.65
CA GLU A 101 6.88 1.91 -28.56
C GLU A 101 6.40 1.32 -27.24
N ALA A 102 7.06 0.24 -26.78
CA ALA A 102 6.77 -0.35 -25.48
C ALA A 102 7.05 0.65 -24.34
N LEU A 103 8.18 1.37 -24.38
CA LEU A 103 8.48 2.43 -23.41
C LEU A 103 7.45 3.58 -23.46
N ALA A 104 7.01 3.98 -24.65
CA ALA A 104 5.98 5.00 -24.81
C ALA A 104 4.63 4.54 -24.21
N PHE A 105 4.23 3.30 -24.47
CA PHE A 105 3.05 2.67 -23.88
C PHE A 105 3.14 2.68 -22.35
N TYR A 106 4.25 2.21 -21.75
CA TYR A 106 4.37 2.13 -20.29
C TYR A 106 4.40 3.50 -19.61
N ARG A 107 5.07 4.49 -20.21
CA ARG A 107 5.01 5.89 -19.72
C ARG A 107 3.58 6.41 -19.74
N ARG A 108 2.82 6.06 -20.77
CA ARG A 108 1.43 6.47 -20.90
C ARG A 108 0.51 5.73 -19.94
N ALA A 109 0.74 4.43 -19.73
CA ALA A 109 0.06 3.62 -18.75
C ALA A 109 0.32 4.12 -17.32
N GLY A 110 1.54 4.55 -17.02
CA GLY A 110 1.89 5.19 -15.75
C GLY A 110 1.11 6.49 -15.50
N LEU A 111 0.95 7.32 -16.52
CA LEU A 111 0.09 8.51 -16.44
C LEU A 111 -1.40 8.15 -16.29
N ALA A 112 -1.87 7.08 -16.93
CA ALA A 112 -3.23 6.59 -16.76
C ALA A 112 -3.47 6.07 -15.33
N VAL A 113 -2.50 5.39 -14.72
CA VAL A 113 -2.52 4.99 -13.31
C VAL A 113 -2.56 6.22 -12.39
N ALA A 114 -1.74 7.24 -12.66
CA ALA A 114 -1.76 8.48 -11.90
C ALA A 114 -3.12 9.19 -12.01
N ALA A 115 -3.70 9.26 -13.21
CA ALA A 115 -5.02 9.83 -13.45
C ALA A 115 -6.12 9.06 -12.71
N ALA A 116 -6.04 7.72 -12.70
CA ALA A 116 -6.96 6.85 -11.99
C ALA A 116 -6.90 7.04 -10.48
N ALA A 117 -5.69 7.07 -9.89
CA ALA A 117 -5.51 7.35 -8.46
C ALA A 117 -5.96 8.76 -8.07
N TRP A 118 -5.71 9.75 -8.94
CA TRP A 118 -6.18 11.12 -8.75
C TRP A 118 -7.72 11.19 -8.83
N ALA A 119 -8.37 10.43 -9.71
CA ALA A 119 -9.82 10.32 -9.75
C ALA A 119 -10.39 9.72 -8.44
N VAL A 120 -9.76 8.68 -7.89
CA VAL A 120 -10.15 8.11 -6.59
C VAL A 120 -10.07 9.17 -5.48
N LEU A 121 -9.00 9.96 -5.44
CA LEU A 121 -8.86 11.08 -4.50
C LEU A 121 -9.98 12.12 -4.65
N ALA A 122 -10.20 12.59 -5.88
CA ALA A 122 -11.07 13.74 -6.13
C ALA A 122 -12.56 13.39 -6.02
N PHE A 123 -12.96 12.25 -6.59
CA PHE A 123 -14.35 11.84 -6.65
C PHE A 123 -14.75 10.95 -5.48
N GLY A 124 -13.85 10.12 -4.95
CA GLY A 124 -14.14 9.23 -3.82
C GLY A 124 -14.40 9.99 -2.53
N ASP A 125 -13.50 10.88 -2.11
CA ASP A 125 -13.68 11.68 -0.89
C ASP A 125 -14.95 12.55 -0.97
N ALA A 126 -15.18 13.14 -2.14
CA ALA A 126 -16.32 14.00 -2.36
C ALA A 126 -17.65 13.22 -2.40
N SER A 127 -17.72 12.08 -3.08
CA SER A 127 -18.93 11.24 -3.08
C SER A 127 -19.18 10.60 -1.72
N GLY A 128 -18.13 10.16 -1.02
CA GLY A 128 -18.25 9.57 0.31
C GLY A 128 -18.81 10.56 1.33
N ALA A 129 -18.34 11.80 1.30
CA ALA A 129 -18.90 12.86 2.13
C ALA A 129 -20.36 13.17 1.77
N LEU A 130 -20.67 13.35 0.48
CA LEU A 130 -22.03 13.67 0.03
C LEU A 130 -23.02 12.54 0.34
N CYS A 131 -22.68 11.28 0.06
CA CYS A 131 -23.52 10.13 0.40
C CYS A 131 -23.70 10.01 1.92
N GLY A 132 -22.64 10.27 2.71
CA GLY A 132 -22.72 10.26 4.17
C GLY A 132 -23.68 11.33 4.72
N ILE A 133 -23.72 12.51 4.11
CA ILE A 133 -24.63 13.61 4.48
C ILE A 133 -26.06 13.34 4.00
N LEU A 134 -26.22 12.93 2.73
CA LEU A 134 -27.53 12.83 2.08
C LEU A 134 -28.30 11.56 2.48
N LEU A 135 -27.61 10.42 2.59
CA LEU A 135 -28.23 9.12 2.87
C LEU A 135 -28.15 8.74 4.36
N GLY A 136 -27.22 9.34 5.11
CA GLY A 136 -27.05 9.08 6.54
C GLY A 136 -26.66 7.62 6.83
N GLY A 137 -27.35 6.99 7.79
CA GLY A 137 -27.18 5.58 8.12
C GLY A 137 -26.21 5.28 9.28
N PRO A 138 -25.99 3.99 9.58
CA PRO A 138 -25.18 3.57 10.72
C PRO A 138 -23.73 4.03 10.60
N ARG A 139 -23.13 4.38 11.73
CA ARG A 139 -21.73 4.79 11.81
C ARG A 139 -20.80 3.58 11.68
N LEU A 140 -19.58 3.81 11.19
CA LEU A 140 -18.57 2.76 11.14
C LEU A 140 -18.10 2.43 12.57
N PRO A 141 -17.98 1.14 12.94
CA PRO A 141 -17.57 0.73 14.29
C PRO A 141 -16.20 1.27 14.73
N TRP A 142 -15.28 1.50 13.78
CA TRP A 142 -13.93 2.01 14.04
C TRP A 142 -13.78 3.52 13.85
N ASN A 143 -14.76 4.20 13.23
CA ASN A 143 -14.73 5.64 13.02
C ASN A 143 -16.14 6.24 13.05
N PRO A 144 -16.58 6.77 14.20
CA PRO A 144 -17.93 7.29 14.37
C PRO A 144 -18.20 8.55 13.54
N LYS A 145 -17.17 9.21 12.99
CA LYS A 145 -17.34 10.37 12.11
C LYS A 145 -17.80 9.98 10.70
N LYS A 146 -17.64 8.72 10.32
CA LYS A 146 -17.94 8.19 8.98
C LYS A 146 -19.15 7.25 9.03
N THR A 147 -19.82 7.05 7.90
CA THR A 147 -21.02 6.19 7.77
C THR A 147 -20.78 5.08 6.75
N TRP A 148 -21.53 3.98 6.86
CA TRP A 148 -21.53 2.92 5.84
C TRP A 148 -22.01 3.43 4.48
N ALA A 149 -22.98 4.33 4.44
CA ALA A 149 -23.44 4.94 3.20
C ALA A 149 -22.35 5.79 2.53
N GLY A 150 -21.56 6.52 3.33
CA GLY A 150 -20.40 7.25 2.82
C GLY A 150 -19.32 6.33 2.27
N LEU A 151 -18.98 5.25 2.98
CA LEU A 151 -18.02 4.25 2.50
C LEU A 151 -18.46 3.62 1.16
N ALA A 152 -19.73 3.25 1.04
CA ALA A 152 -20.29 2.70 -0.21
C ALA A 152 -20.31 3.73 -1.35
N GLY A 153 -20.70 4.98 -1.06
CA GLY A 153 -20.69 6.08 -2.02
C GLY A 153 -19.29 6.42 -2.54
N PHE A 154 -18.29 6.40 -1.65
CA PHE A 154 -16.89 6.48 -2.03
C PHE A 154 -16.56 5.37 -3.02
N TRP A 155 -16.76 4.11 -2.60
CA TRP A 155 -16.32 2.94 -3.37
C TRP A 155 -16.93 2.89 -4.77
N ILE A 156 -18.24 3.09 -4.90
CA ILE A 156 -18.94 2.99 -6.19
C ILE A 156 -18.47 4.08 -7.16
N VAL A 157 -18.47 5.34 -6.72
CA VAL A 157 -18.15 6.47 -7.60
C VAL A 157 -16.65 6.50 -7.93
N ALA A 158 -15.79 6.23 -6.96
CA ALA A 158 -14.35 6.13 -7.18
C ALA A 158 -14.00 5.01 -8.16
N SER A 159 -14.68 3.85 -8.07
CA SER A 159 -14.44 2.73 -9.00
C SER A 159 -14.78 3.10 -10.45
N ALA A 160 -15.94 3.74 -10.65
CA ALA A 160 -16.39 4.16 -11.99
C ALA A 160 -15.50 5.26 -12.58
N THR A 161 -15.20 6.28 -11.79
CA THR A 161 -14.36 7.43 -12.24
C THR A 161 -12.91 7.02 -12.46
N SER A 162 -12.34 6.20 -11.58
CA SER A 162 -10.99 5.61 -11.74
C SER A 162 -10.87 4.87 -13.07
N GLN A 163 -11.86 4.03 -13.40
CA GLN A 163 -11.87 3.30 -14.67
C GLN A 163 -12.01 4.23 -15.87
N ALA A 164 -12.94 5.19 -15.82
CA ALA A 164 -13.18 6.12 -16.91
C ALA A 164 -11.92 6.96 -17.23
N PHE A 165 -11.25 7.47 -16.20
CA PHE A 165 -10.07 8.31 -16.34
C PHE A 165 -8.88 7.49 -16.85
N PHE A 166 -8.69 6.27 -16.33
CA PHE A 166 -7.67 5.36 -16.83
C PHE A 166 -7.84 5.10 -18.34
N ARG A 167 -9.06 4.72 -18.76
CA ARG A 167 -9.36 4.45 -20.17
C ARG A 167 -9.14 5.67 -21.04
N PHE A 168 -9.67 6.83 -20.62
CA PHE A 168 -9.56 8.06 -21.38
C PHE A 168 -8.11 8.50 -21.57
N VAL A 169 -7.28 8.43 -20.53
CA VAL A 169 -5.87 8.80 -20.66
C VAL A 169 -5.13 7.79 -21.54
N LEU A 170 -5.39 6.50 -21.39
CA LEU A 170 -4.68 5.47 -22.15
C LEU A 170 -5.15 5.31 -23.61
N GLU A 171 -6.36 5.74 -23.95
CA GLU A 171 -6.94 5.55 -25.28
C GLU A 171 -5.99 6.04 -26.40
N GLY A 172 -5.76 5.19 -27.40
CA GLY A 172 -4.84 5.48 -28.51
C GLY A 172 -3.35 5.22 -28.22
N ALA A 173 -2.98 4.73 -27.03
CA ALA A 173 -1.59 4.47 -26.66
C ALA A 173 -1.05 3.09 -27.08
N GLY A 174 -1.88 2.19 -27.61
CA GLY A 174 -1.49 0.83 -27.99
C GLY A 174 -2.63 -0.19 -27.84
N PRO A 175 -2.38 -1.48 -28.16
CA PRO A 175 -3.37 -2.54 -28.02
C PRO A 175 -3.81 -2.63 -26.55
N PHE A 176 -5.13 -2.65 -26.32
CA PHE A 176 -5.71 -2.75 -24.98
C PHE A 176 -5.60 -4.20 -24.51
N PRO A 177 -4.62 -4.58 -23.67
CA PRO A 177 -4.35 -5.99 -23.39
C PRO A 177 -5.31 -6.56 -22.34
N TRP A 178 -6.08 -5.72 -21.65
CA TRP A 178 -6.90 -6.13 -20.51
C TRP A 178 -8.37 -6.31 -20.88
N THR A 179 -8.95 -7.38 -20.36
CA THR A 179 -10.41 -7.54 -20.42
C THR A 179 -11.09 -6.42 -19.62
N PRO A 180 -12.29 -5.96 -20.03
CA PRO A 180 -13.06 -4.98 -19.27
C PRO A 180 -13.24 -5.37 -17.80
N GLY A 181 -13.36 -6.67 -17.51
CA GLY A 181 -13.46 -7.22 -16.16
C GLY A 181 -12.20 -7.06 -15.31
N LEU A 182 -11.00 -7.28 -15.89
CA LEU A 182 -9.72 -7.07 -15.21
C LEU A 182 -9.56 -5.63 -14.74
N LEU A 183 -9.76 -4.69 -15.66
CA LEU A 183 -9.67 -3.27 -15.37
C LEU A 183 -10.67 -2.86 -14.29
N TRP A 184 -11.93 -3.28 -14.43
CA TRP A 184 -12.96 -2.97 -13.43
C TRP A 184 -12.61 -3.54 -12.06
N GLY A 185 -12.20 -4.80 -11.99
CA GLY A 185 -11.84 -5.46 -10.73
C GLY A 185 -10.71 -4.76 -9.98
N LEU A 186 -9.67 -4.31 -10.68
CA LEU A 186 -8.55 -3.61 -10.06
C LEU A 186 -8.88 -2.17 -9.67
N CYS A 187 -9.61 -1.42 -10.50
CA CYS A 187 -10.11 -0.09 -10.11
C CYS A 187 -11.04 -0.18 -8.91
N ALA A 188 -11.91 -1.20 -8.85
CA ALA A 188 -12.78 -1.45 -7.71
C ALA A 188 -12.01 -1.86 -6.46
N THR A 189 -10.96 -2.68 -6.59
CA THR A 189 -10.09 -3.05 -5.47
C THR A 189 -9.31 -1.85 -4.94
N ALA A 190 -8.72 -1.04 -5.82
CA ALA A 190 -8.00 0.17 -5.46
C ALA A 190 -8.91 1.17 -4.75
N SER A 191 -10.13 1.36 -5.26
CA SER A 191 -11.13 2.23 -4.66
C SER A 191 -11.61 1.71 -3.30
N ALA A 192 -11.75 0.39 -3.12
CA ALA A 192 -12.09 -0.22 -1.83
C ALA A 192 -10.97 -0.02 -0.80
N VAL A 193 -9.72 -0.24 -1.20
CA VAL A 193 -8.54 0.02 -0.36
C VAL A 193 -8.49 1.48 0.06
N ALA A 194 -8.68 2.40 -0.89
CA ALA A 194 -8.71 3.84 -0.64
C ALA A 194 -9.87 4.25 0.28
N ALA A 195 -11.08 3.69 0.09
CA ALA A 195 -12.24 3.94 0.95
C ALA A 195 -11.99 3.45 2.39
N VAL A 196 -11.38 2.27 2.54
CA VAL A 196 -11.00 1.76 3.86
C VAL A 196 -9.99 2.68 4.51
N VAL A 197 -8.94 3.09 3.79
CA VAL A 197 -7.93 4.04 4.30
C VAL A 197 -8.58 5.36 4.69
N GLU A 198 -9.41 5.98 3.85
CA GLU A 198 -10.17 7.20 4.16
C GLU A 198 -10.98 7.07 5.46
N SER A 199 -11.55 5.89 5.68
CA SER A 199 -12.40 5.63 6.83
C SER A 199 -11.63 5.46 8.15
N LEU A 200 -10.30 5.32 8.11
CA LEU A 200 -9.50 5.12 9.32
C LEU A 200 -9.42 6.40 10.16
N PRO A 201 -9.43 6.29 11.50
CA PRO A 201 -9.35 7.45 12.38
C PRO A 201 -7.93 8.05 12.42
N GLY A 202 -7.87 9.32 12.84
CA GLY A 202 -6.61 10.01 13.13
C GLY A 202 -5.80 10.40 11.89
N GLN A 203 -6.47 10.74 10.80
CA GLN A 203 -5.84 11.33 9.61
C GLN A 203 -6.10 12.83 9.62
N PHE A 204 -5.04 13.62 9.58
CA PHE A 204 -5.14 15.06 9.46
C PHE A 204 -5.44 15.48 8.01
N ASP A 205 -4.75 14.87 7.04
CA ASP A 205 -5.00 15.08 5.62
C ASP A 205 -5.11 13.73 4.89
N ASP A 206 -6.32 13.41 4.45
CA ASP A 206 -6.65 12.24 3.64
C ASP A 206 -6.25 12.43 2.16
N ASN A 207 -5.92 13.66 1.73
CA ASN A 207 -5.44 13.92 0.38
C ASN A 207 -4.10 13.23 0.10
N LEU A 208 -3.29 12.93 1.11
CA LEU A 208 -2.05 12.19 0.93
C LEU A 208 -2.27 10.67 0.92
N THR A 209 -3.05 10.18 1.89
CA THR A 209 -3.14 8.75 2.21
C THR A 209 -3.98 7.97 1.19
N VAL A 210 -5.13 8.54 0.80
CA VAL A 210 -6.11 7.94 -0.11
C VAL A 210 -5.53 7.64 -1.52
N PRO A 211 -4.95 8.61 -2.24
CA PRO A 211 -4.41 8.36 -3.57
C PRO A 211 -3.19 7.45 -3.57
N LEU A 212 -2.33 7.50 -2.54
CA LEU A 212 -1.18 6.60 -2.45
C LEU A 212 -1.63 5.15 -2.22
N ALA A 213 -2.65 4.94 -1.39
CA ALA A 213 -3.25 3.63 -1.21
C ALA A 213 -3.88 3.10 -2.51
N ALA A 214 -4.62 3.95 -3.24
CA ALA A 214 -5.17 3.60 -4.56
C ALA A 214 -4.07 3.27 -5.57
N TRP A 215 -3.06 4.13 -5.67
CA TRP A 215 -1.92 3.96 -6.58
C TRP A 215 -1.18 2.65 -6.32
N SER A 216 -1.00 2.25 -5.04
CA SER A 216 -0.32 0.99 -4.70
C SER A 216 -0.96 -0.25 -5.33
N VAL A 217 -2.27 -0.23 -5.57
CA VAL A 217 -3.02 -1.32 -6.20
C VAL A 217 -3.02 -1.15 -7.72
N LEU A 218 -3.28 0.08 -8.19
CA LEU A 218 -3.34 0.40 -9.62
C LEU A 218 -1.99 0.27 -10.32
N ALA A 219 -0.88 0.40 -9.60
CA ALA A 219 0.47 0.24 -10.13
C ALA A 219 0.72 -1.14 -10.76
N PHE A 220 -0.09 -2.16 -10.46
CA PHE A 220 0.02 -3.49 -11.07
C PHE A 220 -0.79 -3.63 -12.36
N LEU A 221 -1.77 -2.76 -12.60
CA LEU A 221 -2.73 -2.90 -13.68
C LEU A 221 -2.06 -3.02 -15.06
N PRO A 222 -1.05 -2.19 -15.42
CA PRO A 222 -0.39 -2.35 -16.71
C PRO A 222 0.36 -3.66 -16.95
N GLY A 223 0.75 -4.38 -15.90
CA GLY A 223 1.52 -5.63 -15.98
C GLY A 223 0.78 -6.91 -15.64
N LEU A 224 -0.52 -6.83 -15.31
CA LEU A 224 -1.29 -8.00 -14.91
C LEU A 224 -1.82 -8.76 -16.13
N ALA A 225 -1.46 -10.04 -16.21
CA ALA A 225 -1.86 -10.93 -17.29
C ALA A 225 -3.39 -11.18 -17.32
N PRO A 226 -3.99 -11.33 -18.51
CA PRO A 226 -5.36 -11.85 -18.66
C PRO A 226 -5.48 -13.21 -17.96
N GLY A 227 -6.36 -13.31 -16.96
CA GLY A 227 -6.52 -14.53 -16.17
C GLY A 227 -5.73 -14.59 -14.85
N TRP A 228 -5.17 -13.48 -14.37
CA TRP A 228 -4.49 -13.42 -13.05
C TRP A 228 -5.33 -14.02 -11.90
N LEU A 229 -6.66 -13.85 -11.90
CA LEU A 229 -7.54 -14.47 -10.90
C LEU A 229 -7.56 -16.00 -10.99
N ALA A 230 -7.46 -16.58 -12.19
CA ALA A 230 -7.36 -18.02 -12.38
C ALA A 230 -6.06 -18.60 -11.80
N SER A 231 -5.00 -17.78 -11.67
CA SER A 231 -3.76 -18.16 -10.99
C SER A 231 -3.86 -18.22 -9.46
N SER A 232 -4.98 -17.82 -8.87
CA SER A 232 -5.22 -17.97 -7.43
C SER A 232 -5.54 -19.42 -7.05
N ALA A 233 -5.39 -19.78 -5.78
CA ALA A 233 -5.76 -21.12 -5.32
C ALA A 233 -7.25 -21.42 -5.51
N LEU A 234 -8.11 -20.45 -5.20
CA LEU A 234 -9.55 -20.53 -5.46
C LEU A 234 -9.85 -20.57 -6.96
N GLY A 235 -9.18 -19.73 -7.75
CA GLY A 235 -9.33 -19.69 -9.21
C GLY A 235 -9.01 -21.04 -9.86
N ARG A 236 -7.89 -21.66 -9.49
CA ARG A 236 -7.52 -23.02 -9.92
C ARG A 236 -8.55 -24.06 -9.49
N ALA A 237 -8.97 -24.02 -8.22
CA ALA A 237 -9.97 -24.96 -7.71
C ALA A 237 -11.32 -24.86 -8.46
N ILE A 238 -11.72 -23.65 -8.86
CA ILE A 238 -12.92 -23.44 -9.68
C ILE A 238 -12.70 -23.96 -11.11
N SER A 239 -11.55 -23.67 -11.73
CA SER A 239 -11.27 -24.08 -13.11
C SER A 239 -11.07 -25.58 -13.29
N GLU A 240 -10.49 -26.26 -12.30
CA GLU A 240 -10.26 -27.71 -12.29
C GLU A 240 -11.54 -28.50 -11.93
N GLY A 241 -12.63 -27.79 -11.61
CA GLY A 241 -13.82 -28.35 -11.01
C GLY A 241 -13.63 -28.57 -9.51
N LEU A 242 -14.56 -28.07 -8.71
CA LEU A 242 -14.61 -28.24 -7.25
C LEU A 242 -14.92 -29.71 -6.87
N GLY A 243 -14.02 -30.63 -7.23
CA GLY A 243 -14.09 -32.02 -6.84
C GLY A 243 -14.01 -32.17 -5.32
N THR A 244 -14.60 -33.25 -4.81
CA THR A 244 -14.65 -33.55 -3.37
C THR A 244 -13.29 -33.42 -2.66
N PRO A 245 -12.15 -33.92 -3.22
CA PRO A 245 -10.85 -33.78 -2.56
C PRO A 245 -10.38 -32.33 -2.44
N THR A 246 -10.54 -31.52 -3.49
CA THR A 246 -10.16 -30.10 -3.51
C THR A 246 -11.01 -29.29 -2.53
N PHE A 247 -12.32 -29.54 -2.52
CA PHE A 247 -13.24 -28.91 -1.58
C PHE A 247 -12.89 -29.25 -0.12
N LEU A 248 -12.67 -30.54 0.20
CA LEU A 248 -12.29 -30.96 1.54
C LEU A 248 -10.93 -30.39 1.96
N GLY A 249 -9.96 -30.28 1.04
CA GLY A 249 -8.68 -29.65 1.32
C GLY A 249 -8.80 -28.16 1.67
N LEU A 250 -9.59 -27.39 0.89
CA LEU A 250 -9.86 -25.98 1.18
C LEU A 250 -10.62 -25.81 2.51
N LEU A 251 -11.60 -26.68 2.78
CA LEU A 251 -12.34 -26.69 4.04
C LEU A 251 -11.43 -26.99 5.23
N ALA A 252 -10.54 -27.98 5.13
CA ALA A 252 -9.58 -28.32 6.17
C ALA A 252 -8.64 -27.14 6.48
N LEU A 253 -8.14 -26.44 5.46
CA LEU A 253 -7.30 -25.25 5.64
C LEU A 253 -8.08 -24.09 6.27
N ALA A 254 -9.33 -23.87 5.88
CA ALA A 254 -10.19 -22.86 6.49
C ALA A 254 -10.44 -23.17 7.97
N ILE A 255 -10.73 -24.43 8.31
CA ILE A 255 -10.89 -24.88 9.70
C ILE A 255 -9.59 -24.69 10.48
N ALA A 256 -8.43 -25.05 9.91
CA ALA A 256 -7.13 -24.86 10.55
C ALA A 256 -6.84 -23.38 10.84
N ASN A 257 -7.15 -22.47 9.91
CA ASN A 257 -7.05 -21.04 10.12
C ASN A 257 -7.95 -20.55 11.25
N LEU A 258 -9.22 -20.97 11.27
CA LEU A 258 -10.16 -20.61 12.35
C LEU A 258 -9.72 -21.19 13.71
N ALA A 259 -9.16 -22.40 13.73
CA ALA A 259 -8.62 -23.00 14.94
C ALA A 259 -7.42 -22.20 15.47
N LEU A 260 -6.48 -21.80 14.61
CA LEU A 260 -5.33 -20.96 14.98
C LEU A 260 -5.76 -19.56 15.46
N ALA A 261 -6.69 -18.92 14.76
CA ALA A 261 -7.24 -17.64 15.19
C ALA A 261 -7.97 -17.78 16.55
N GLY A 262 -8.73 -18.87 16.72
CA GLY A 262 -9.44 -19.18 17.96
C GLY A 262 -8.51 -19.48 19.14
N THR A 263 -7.40 -20.17 18.92
CA THR A 263 -6.38 -20.38 19.97
C THR A 263 -5.71 -19.08 20.36
N ALA A 264 -5.40 -18.20 19.39
CA ALA A 264 -4.87 -16.87 19.67
C ALA A 264 -5.83 -16.03 20.51
N LEU A 265 -7.14 -16.07 20.22
CA LEU A 265 -8.16 -15.39 21.02
C LEU A 265 -8.24 -15.97 22.45
N ARG A 266 -8.31 -17.31 22.58
CA ARG A 266 -8.37 -18.00 23.88
C ARG A 266 -7.14 -17.75 24.75
N LYS A 267 -5.96 -17.66 24.14
CA LYS A 267 -4.69 -17.34 24.83
C LYS A 267 -4.53 -15.84 25.11
N GLY A 268 -5.51 -15.02 24.73
CA GLY A 268 -5.48 -13.57 24.94
C GLY A 268 -4.49 -12.84 24.04
N TRP A 269 -3.90 -13.49 23.04
CA TRP A 269 -2.92 -12.90 22.11
C TRP A 269 -3.54 -11.85 21.19
N VAL A 270 -4.83 -11.97 20.90
CA VAL A 270 -5.63 -11.00 20.12
C VAL A 270 -6.97 -10.73 20.81
N ASP A 271 -7.55 -9.58 20.53
CA ASP A 271 -8.94 -9.23 20.91
C ASP A 271 -9.97 -9.82 19.92
N GLY A 272 -11.27 -9.72 20.26
CA GLY A 272 -12.34 -10.35 19.48
C GLY A 272 -12.44 -9.80 18.04
N THR A 273 -12.27 -8.50 17.87
CA THR A 273 -12.21 -7.84 16.57
C THR A 273 -10.92 -8.17 15.81
N GLY A 274 -9.78 -8.27 16.49
CA GLY A 274 -8.52 -8.76 15.93
C GLY A 274 -8.62 -10.22 15.48
N PHE A 275 -9.38 -11.08 16.18
CA PHE A 275 -9.71 -12.42 15.72
C PHE A 275 -10.46 -12.39 14.39
N LEU A 276 -11.50 -11.57 14.26
CA LEU A 276 -12.29 -11.47 13.03
C LEU A 276 -11.41 -11.00 11.85
N PHE A 277 -10.62 -9.95 12.04
CA PHE A 277 -9.72 -9.47 10.99
C PHE A 277 -8.61 -10.47 10.65
N GLY A 278 -8.02 -11.10 11.66
CA GLY A 278 -6.99 -12.13 11.46
C GLY A 278 -7.53 -13.35 10.71
N ALA A 279 -8.72 -13.83 11.08
CA ALA A 279 -9.40 -14.92 10.41
C ALA A 279 -9.72 -14.56 8.94
N ALA A 280 -10.28 -13.36 8.69
CA ALA A 280 -10.58 -12.89 7.35
C ALA A 280 -9.33 -12.74 6.48
N ALA A 281 -8.25 -12.16 7.02
CA ALA A 281 -6.98 -12.04 6.32
C ALA A 281 -6.38 -13.42 5.99
N GLY A 282 -6.40 -14.35 6.94
CA GLY A 282 -5.95 -15.73 6.73
C GLY A 282 -6.75 -16.48 5.66
N LEU A 283 -8.08 -16.35 5.68
CA LEU A 283 -8.96 -16.92 4.64
C LEU A 283 -8.70 -16.30 3.26
N SER A 284 -8.49 -14.98 3.20
CA SER A 284 -8.13 -14.29 1.95
C SER A 284 -6.83 -14.84 1.37
N VAL A 285 -5.79 -14.97 2.21
CA VAL A 285 -4.48 -15.50 1.79
C VAL A 285 -4.57 -16.97 1.36
N LEU A 286 -5.36 -17.78 2.07
CA LEU A 286 -5.61 -19.18 1.68
C LEU A 286 -6.34 -19.28 0.34
N ALA A 287 -7.39 -18.49 0.12
CA ALA A 287 -8.10 -18.45 -1.14
C ALA A 287 -7.21 -17.94 -2.29
N ALA A 288 -6.31 -16.99 -2.01
CA ALA A 288 -5.43 -16.45 -3.02
C ALA A 288 -4.24 -17.37 -3.36
N ARG A 289 -3.54 -17.89 -2.34
CA ARG A 289 -2.22 -18.56 -2.49
C ARG A 289 -2.14 -19.93 -1.82
N GLY A 290 -3.24 -20.43 -1.28
CA GLY A 290 -3.31 -21.73 -0.63
C GLY A 290 -2.41 -21.83 0.59
N TRP A 291 -2.04 -23.06 0.95
CA TRP A 291 -1.20 -23.34 2.10
C TRP A 291 0.20 -22.69 2.00
N ARG A 292 0.75 -22.53 0.79
CA ARG A 292 2.08 -21.89 0.57
C ARG A 292 2.10 -20.44 1.02
N GLY A 293 1.12 -19.64 0.59
CA GLY A 293 0.99 -18.26 1.04
C GLY A 293 0.63 -18.15 2.52
N PHE A 294 -0.21 -19.08 3.01
CA PHE A 294 -0.57 -19.12 4.43
C PHE A 294 0.64 -19.42 5.34
N SER A 295 1.53 -20.32 4.93
CA SER A 295 2.78 -20.60 5.65
C SER A 295 3.67 -19.35 5.76
N LEU A 296 3.70 -18.50 4.74
CA LEU A 296 4.44 -17.23 4.78
C LEU A 296 3.80 -16.23 5.76
N LEU A 297 2.47 -16.15 5.79
CA LEU A 297 1.73 -15.36 6.78
C LEU A 297 2.00 -15.86 8.20
N LEU A 298 2.03 -17.19 8.41
CA LEU A 298 2.36 -17.80 9.70
C LEU A 298 3.79 -17.50 10.12
N LEU A 299 4.76 -17.54 9.21
CA LEU A 299 6.14 -17.17 9.50
C LEU A 299 6.23 -15.73 10.02
N PHE A 300 5.59 -14.77 9.35
CA PHE A 300 5.49 -13.39 9.84
C PHE A 300 4.88 -13.35 11.25
N TYR A 301 3.73 -14.02 11.44
CA TYR A 301 3.05 -14.06 12.73
C TYR A 301 3.97 -14.57 13.84
N PHE A 302 4.69 -15.68 13.62
CA PHE A 302 5.59 -16.27 14.61
C PHE A 302 6.81 -15.37 14.89
N LEU A 303 7.48 -14.85 13.86
CA LEU A 303 8.60 -13.91 14.04
C LEU A 303 8.18 -12.70 14.88
N ALA A 304 7.01 -12.17 14.56
CA ALA A 304 6.48 -10.99 15.21
C ALA A 304 5.97 -11.30 16.64
N HIS A 305 5.39 -12.48 16.89
CA HIS A 305 4.91 -12.87 18.22
C HIS A 305 6.06 -13.21 19.17
N PHE A 306 7.01 -14.03 18.72
CA PHE A 306 8.12 -14.48 19.57
C PHE A 306 9.13 -13.37 19.85
N SER A 307 9.31 -12.41 18.94
CA SER A 307 10.15 -11.24 19.20
C SER A 307 9.65 -10.39 20.37
N THR A 308 8.34 -10.34 20.64
CA THR A 308 7.78 -9.62 21.79
C THR A 308 8.28 -10.15 23.13
N TYR A 309 8.59 -11.45 23.23
CA TYR A 309 9.13 -12.04 24.46
C TYR A 309 10.63 -11.79 24.63
N PHE A 310 11.33 -11.36 23.58
CA PHE A 310 12.76 -11.11 23.63
C PHE A 310 13.09 -9.96 24.59
N GLY A 311 13.92 -10.26 25.60
CA GLY A 311 14.36 -9.28 26.59
C GLY A 311 13.23 -8.58 27.34
N ARG A 312 12.10 -9.26 27.56
CA ARG A 312 10.90 -8.68 28.19
C ARG A 312 11.17 -8.00 29.53
N ARG A 313 11.92 -8.65 30.43
CA ARG A 313 12.34 -8.07 31.72
C ARG A 313 13.04 -6.72 31.56
N ILE A 314 13.98 -6.61 30.62
CA ILE A 314 14.71 -5.36 30.34
C ILE A 314 13.75 -4.25 29.89
N LYS A 315 12.72 -4.59 29.11
CA LYS A 315 11.72 -3.63 28.63
C LYS A 315 10.77 -3.20 29.75
N GLU A 316 10.39 -4.13 30.62
CA GLU A 316 9.56 -3.88 31.81
C GLU A 316 10.29 -2.99 32.82
N ASP A 317 11.56 -3.29 33.12
CA ASP A 317 12.42 -2.49 34.01
C ASP A 317 12.60 -1.05 33.51
N ARG A 318 12.52 -0.84 32.19
CA ARG A 318 12.64 0.46 31.53
C ARG A 318 11.31 1.18 31.31
N GLY A 319 10.18 0.56 31.63
CA GLY A 319 8.85 1.12 31.36
C GLY A 319 8.51 1.28 29.88
N ILE A 320 9.22 0.56 28.98
CA ILE A 320 9.03 0.61 27.51
C ILE A 320 8.49 -0.70 26.95
N ALA A 321 8.06 -1.62 27.83
CA ALA A 321 7.35 -2.82 27.43
C ALA A 321 6.00 -2.47 26.77
N GLU A 322 5.53 -3.31 25.84
CA GLU A 322 4.21 -3.11 25.24
C GLU A 322 3.12 -3.13 26.32
N ALA A 323 2.22 -2.14 26.27
CA ALA A 323 1.25 -1.85 27.32
C ALA A 323 0.28 -3.00 27.66
N ASP A 324 0.14 -4.01 26.77
CA ASP A 324 -0.79 -5.14 26.95
C ASP A 324 -0.09 -6.51 27.03
N GLY A 325 1.19 -6.56 27.45
CA GLY A 325 1.87 -7.82 27.74
C GLY A 325 2.03 -8.77 26.54
N GLY A 326 1.97 -8.25 25.32
CA GLY A 326 2.08 -8.96 24.05
C GLY A 326 0.75 -9.28 23.37
N ARG A 327 -0.39 -8.85 23.94
CA ARG A 327 -1.69 -8.87 23.26
C ARG A 327 -1.71 -7.80 22.16
N ARG A 328 -2.01 -8.22 20.94
CA ARG A 328 -2.16 -7.30 19.81
C ARG A 328 -3.58 -6.78 19.75
N GLY A 329 -3.74 -5.47 19.94
CA GLY A 329 -5.00 -4.80 19.71
C GLY A 329 -5.43 -4.84 18.23
N THR A 330 -6.74 -4.72 18.01
CA THR A 330 -7.41 -4.71 16.70
C THR A 330 -6.67 -3.89 15.64
N GLY A 331 -6.21 -2.68 15.98
CA GLY A 331 -5.52 -1.79 15.04
C GLY A 331 -4.20 -2.35 14.52
N SER A 332 -3.47 -3.12 15.34
CA SER A 332 -2.21 -3.76 14.95
C SER A 332 -2.44 -4.93 14.00
N VAL A 333 -3.43 -5.79 14.31
CA VAL A 333 -3.78 -6.93 13.45
C VAL A 333 -4.32 -6.46 12.10
N PHE A 334 -5.23 -5.50 12.10
CA PHE A 334 -5.79 -4.93 10.89
C PHE A 334 -4.71 -4.27 10.03
N SER A 335 -3.92 -3.35 10.59
CA SER A 335 -2.97 -2.57 9.80
C SER A 335 -1.86 -3.39 9.15
N LYS A 336 -1.45 -4.50 9.79
CA LYS A 336 -0.41 -5.40 9.27
C LYS A 336 -0.98 -6.60 8.49
N GLY A 337 -2.28 -6.83 8.54
CA GLY A 337 -2.96 -7.92 7.82
C GLY A 337 -3.67 -7.47 6.54
N PHE A 338 -4.14 -6.22 6.48
CA PHE A 338 -5.00 -5.72 5.40
C PHE A 338 -4.30 -5.73 4.03
N MET A 339 -3.16 -5.05 3.89
CA MET A 339 -2.46 -4.98 2.59
C MET A 339 -1.91 -6.34 2.13
N PRO A 340 -1.34 -7.20 2.99
CA PRO A 340 -1.00 -8.56 2.59
C PRO A 340 -2.21 -9.35 2.09
N ALA A 341 -3.37 -9.24 2.75
CA ALA A 341 -4.59 -9.92 2.30
C ALA A 341 -5.07 -9.45 0.92
N VAL A 342 -4.83 -8.19 0.56
CA VAL A 342 -5.11 -7.64 -0.78
C VAL A 342 -4.05 -8.10 -1.80
N PHE A 343 -2.77 -7.90 -1.49
CA PHE A 343 -1.69 -8.24 -2.41
C PHE A 343 -1.54 -9.74 -2.66
N ALA A 344 -2.00 -10.59 -1.75
CA ALA A 344 -2.05 -12.02 -2.00
C ALA A 344 -2.83 -12.35 -3.27
N TRP A 345 -3.87 -11.59 -3.61
CA TRP A 345 -4.60 -11.75 -4.87
C TRP A 345 -3.81 -11.21 -6.06
N ILE A 346 -3.17 -10.05 -5.90
CA ILE A 346 -2.58 -9.26 -6.98
C ILE A 346 -1.19 -9.77 -7.40
N SER A 347 -0.25 -9.85 -6.45
CA SER A 347 1.16 -10.14 -6.73
C SER A 347 1.82 -10.85 -5.55
N PRO A 348 2.28 -12.10 -5.72
CA PRO A 348 2.98 -12.83 -4.67
C PRO A 348 4.24 -12.12 -4.13
N PRO A 349 5.10 -11.49 -4.97
CA PRO A 349 6.18 -10.64 -4.45
C PRO A 349 5.68 -9.47 -3.60
N ALA A 350 4.63 -8.78 -4.02
CA ALA A 350 4.09 -7.63 -3.28
C ALA A 350 3.52 -8.05 -1.91
N PHE A 351 2.84 -9.20 -1.87
CA PHE A 351 2.38 -9.85 -0.65
C PHE A 351 3.55 -10.16 0.29
N ALA A 352 4.61 -10.78 -0.22
CA ALA A 352 5.80 -11.10 0.55
C ALA A 352 6.53 -9.86 1.05
N ALA A 353 6.67 -8.80 0.24
CA ALA A 353 7.30 -7.54 0.63
C ALA A 353 6.53 -6.81 1.73
N ALA A 354 5.19 -6.79 1.66
CA ALA A 354 4.35 -6.24 2.72
C ALA A 354 4.54 -7.01 4.05
N LEU A 355 4.58 -8.35 4.01
CA LEU A 355 4.87 -9.15 5.21
C LEU A 355 6.31 -8.95 5.71
N ALA A 356 7.28 -8.84 4.80
CA ALA A 356 8.69 -8.69 5.14
C ALA A 356 8.97 -7.34 5.82
N VAL A 357 8.37 -6.23 5.36
CA VAL A 357 8.51 -4.93 6.02
C VAL A 357 7.86 -4.93 7.41
N TYR A 358 6.71 -5.59 7.58
CA TYR A 358 6.06 -5.71 8.89
C TYR A 358 6.81 -6.63 9.86
N ALA A 359 7.43 -7.70 9.34
CA ALA A 359 8.33 -8.54 10.11
C ALA A 359 9.55 -7.73 10.57
N ALA A 360 10.17 -6.98 9.65
CA ALA A 360 11.32 -6.13 9.94
C ALA A 360 10.99 -5.10 11.03
N ASP A 361 9.92 -4.32 10.86
CA ASP A 361 9.48 -3.30 11.82
C ASP A 361 9.25 -3.92 13.22
N THR A 362 8.50 -5.02 13.29
CA THR A 362 8.15 -5.63 14.57
C THR A 362 9.39 -6.20 15.25
N VAL A 363 10.22 -6.96 14.53
CA VAL A 363 11.43 -7.56 15.12
C VAL A 363 12.46 -6.48 15.46
N ALA A 364 12.64 -5.46 14.61
CA ALA A 364 13.60 -4.39 14.86
C ALA A 364 13.23 -3.55 16.08
N SER A 365 11.96 -3.21 16.24
CA SER A 365 11.49 -2.45 17.40
C SER A 365 11.61 -3.25 18.70
N GLU A 366 11.25 -4.54 18.69
CA GLU A 366 11.36 -5.41 19.87
C GLU A 366 12.80 -5.67 20.29
N PHE A 367 13.71 -5.96 19.36
CA PHE A 367 15.14 -6.11 19.67
C PHE A 367 15.79 -4.77 20.00
N GLY A 368 15.38 -3.69 19.34
CA GLY A 368 15.95 -2.34 19.53
C GLY A 368 15.69 -1.77 20.91
N LYS A 369 14.50 -2.01 21.49
CA LYS A 369 14.17 -1.63 22.88
C LYS A 369 15.12 -2.25 23.92
N THR A 370 15.70 -3.41 23.61
CA THR A 370 16.67 -4.11 24.49
C THR A 370 18.11 -3.61 24.34
N ALA A 371 18.39 -2.72 23.38
CA ALA A 371 19.74 -2.22 23.16
C ALA A 371 20.27 -1.44 24.39
N ARG A 372 21.55 -1.66 24.72
CA ARG A 372 22.26 -0.91 25.76
C ARG A 372 23.02 0.30 25.21
N GLY A 373 23.11 0.44 23.87
CA GLY A 373 23.87 1.47 23.17
C GLY A 373 23.03 2.66 22.69
N ARG A 374 23.68 3.58 21.96
CA ARG A 374 23.05 4.77 21.36
C ARG A 374 22.03 4.35 20.30
N THR A 375 20.80 4.84 20.40
CA THR A 375 19.86 4.87 19.28
C THR A 375 20.00 6.18 18.52
N PHE A 376 19.68 6.19 17.24
CA PHE A 376 19.94 7.31 16.34
C PHE A 376 18.66 7.71 15.61
N ALA A 377 18.38 9.01 15.59
CA ALA A 377 17.27 9.60 14.86
C ALA A 377 17.76 10.03 13.46
N LEU A 378 17.10 9.56 12.41
CA LEU A 378 17.53 9.75 11.02
C LEU A 378 17.37 11.20 10.55
N LEU A 379 16.22 11.83 10.83
CA LEU A 379 15.96 13.21 10.42
C LEU A 379 16.74 14.21 11.27
N ALA A 380 16.71 14.04 12.59
CA ALA A 380 17.43 14.90 13.53
C ALA A 380 18.95 14.67 13.53
N ARG A 381 19.41 13.58 12.90
CA ARG A 381 20.83 13.20 12.75
C ARG A 381 21.62 13.22 14.07
N ARG A 382 20.98 12.80 15.17
CA ARG A 382 21.57 12.82 16.51
C ARG A 382 21.23 11.58 17.32
N PRO A 383 22.05 11.24 18.33
CA PRO A 383 21.70 10.20 19.30
C PRO A 383 20.43 10.58 20.08
N VAL A 384 19.56 9.61 20.28
CA VAL A 384 18.33 9.75 21.09
C VAL A 384 18.20 8.57 22.05
N PRO A 385 17.37 8.68 23.11
CA PRO A 385 17.12 7.58 24.03
C PRO A 385 16.43 6.37 23.35
N PRO A 386 16.77 5.12 23.75
CA PRO A 386 16.06 3.93 23.29
C PRO A 386 14.55 4.02 23.53
N GLY A 387 13.75 3.59 22.55
CA GLY A 387 12.29 3.68 22.61
C GLY A 387 11.72 4.98 22.02
N THR A 388 12.56 5.92 21.59
CA THR A 388 12.12 7.10 20.83
C THR A 388 11.49 6.67 19.50
N ALA A 389 10.34 7.25 19.15
CA ALA A 389 9.63 6.95 17.90
C ALA A 389 10.51 7.23 16.66
N GLY A 390 10.62 6.24 15.76
CA GLY A 390 11.45 6.33 14.55
C GLY A 390 12.97 6.18 14.78
N ALA A 391 13.41 5.97 16.02
CA ALA A 391 14.84 5.83 16.31
C ALA A 391 15.36 4.43 15.95
N LEU A 392 16.53 4.41 15.31
CA LEU A 392 17.21 3.18 14.90
C LEU A 392 18.28 2.77 15.91
N SER A 393 18.42 1.47 16.13
CA SER A 393 19.55 0.88 16.84
C SER A 393 20.25 -0.12 15.93
N PHE A 394 21.56 -0.31 16.07
CA PHE A 394 22.27 -1.33 15.28
C PHE A 394 21.67 -2.73 15.49
N ARG A 395 21.42 -3.10 16.74
CA ARG A 395 20.84 -4.40 17.11
C ARG A 395 19.44 -4.60 16.50
N GLY A 396 18.57 -3.60 16.63
CA GLY A 396 17.23 -3.64 16.06
C GLY A 396 17.27 -3.71 14.53
N THR A 397 18.08 -2.88 13.90
CA THR A 397 18.25 -2.85 12.43
C THR A 397 18.74 -4.20 11.91
N ALA A 398 19.77 -4.78 12.52
CA ALA A 398 20.29 -6.09 12.13
C ALA A 398 19.25 -7.21 12.30
N ALA A 399 18.49 -7.20 13.41
CA ALA A 399 17.42 -8.17 13.65
C ALA A 399 16.26 -8.01 12.65
N GLY A 400 15.88 -6.76 12.32
CA GLY A 400 14.87 -6.46 11.31
C GLY A 400 15.28 -6.92 9.92
N MET A 401 16.54 -6.66 9.52
CA MET A 401 17.11 -7.14 8.26
C MET A 401 17.10 -8.67 8.18
N ALA A 402 17.44 -9.36 9.27
CA ALA A 402 17.37 -10.81 9.34
C ALA A 402 15.93 -11.34 9.19
N ALA A 403 14.95 -10.71 9.83
CA ALA A 403 13.54 -11.09 9.72
C ALA A 403 13.00 -10.90 8.29
N LEU A 404 13.31 -9.76 7.67
CA LEU A 404 12.98 -9.48 6.27
C LEU A 404 13.62 -10.50 5.31
N ALA A 405 14.91 -10.81 5.49
CA ALA A 405 15.60 -11.80 4.68
C ALA A 405 14.99 -13.20 4.85
N ALA A 406 14.57 -13.57 6.07
CA ALA A 406 13.88 -14.83 6.33
C ALA A 406 12.53 -14.91 5.58
N VAL A 407 11.74 -13.85 5.57
CA VAL A 407 10.47 -13.80 4.81
C VAL A 407 10.72 -13.85 3.30
N ALA A 408 11.69 -13.08 2.79
CA ALA A 408 12.05 -13.10 1.37
C ALA A 408 12.56 -14.48 0.92
N LEU A 409 13.37 -15.14 1.74
CA LEU A 409 13.86 -16.50 1.46
C LEU A 409 12.72 -17.53 1.51
N ALA A 410 11.84 -17.44 2.50
CA ALA A 410 10.67 -18.33 2.59
C ALA A 410 9.74 -18.17 1.39
N TYR A 411 9.57 -16.94 0.86
CA TYR A 411 8.85 -16.71 -0.39
C TYR A 411 9.48 -17.49 -1.55
N ALA A 412 10.80 -17.35 -1.75
CA ALA A 412 11.51 -18.02 -2.84
C ALA A 412 11.38 -19.55 -2.76
N LEU A 413 11.41 -20.12 -1.55
CA LEU A 413 11.28 -21.56 -1.33
C LEU A 413 9.84 -22.08 -1.50
N LEU A 414 8.84 -21.31 -1.09
CA LEU A 414 7.45 -21.79 -1.00
C LEU A 414 6.62 -21.44 -2.24
N LEU A 415 6.79 -20.25 -2.81
CA LEU A 415 5.94 -19.71 -3.87
C LEU A 415 6.60 -19.73 -5.27
N GLU A 416 7.91 -19.98 -5.37
CA GLU A 416 8.63 -20.14 -6.65
C GLU A 416 9.32 -21.51 -6.76
N PRO A 417 8.57 -22.63 -6.80
CA PRO A 417 9.12 -23.98 -6.68
C PRO A 417 9.85 -24.51 -7.93
N SER A 418 9.89 -23.78 -9.06
CA SER A 418 10.70 -24.15 -10.25
C SER A 418 12.22 -24.12 -10.00
N GLY A 419 12.64 -23.61 -8.83
CA GLY A 419 14.00 -23.73 -8.31
C GLY A 419 15.02 -22.82 -9.00
N PRO A 420 16.18 -22.59 -8.36
CA PRO A 420 17.25 -21.70 -8.86
C PRO A 420 17.93 -22.17 -10.17
N LEU A 421 17.58 -23.35 -10.70
CA LEU A 421 18.25 -24.01 -11.82
C LEU A 421 17.31 -24.34 -13.00
N GLY A 422 16.01 -24.04 -12.92
CA GLY A 422 15.00 -24.54 -13.85
C GLY A 422 14.81 -23.73 -15.16
N HIS A 423 15.50 -22.60 -15.34
CA HIS A 423 15.31 -21.72 -16.50
C HIS A 423 16.62 -21.50 -17.26
N ALA A 424 17.16 -22.58 -17.83
CA ALA A 424 18.24 -22.51 -18.82
C ALA A 424 17.66 -22.21 -20.22
N GLY A 425 17.20 -20.98 -20.43
CA GLY A 425 16.98 -20.45 -21.78
C GLY A 425 18.30 -20.05 -22.45
N PRO A 426 18.34 -19.84 -23.78
CA PRO A 426 19.59 -19.67 -24.55
C PRO A 426 20.32 -18.33 -24.31
N PHE A 427 19.86 -17.50 -23.37
CA PHE A 427 20.53 -16.28 -22.93
C PHE A 427 21.11 -16.48 -21.52
N PRO A 428 22.39 -16.84 -21.34
CA PRO A 428 22.97 -17.12 -20.02
C PRO A 428 23.35 -15.85 -19.23
N LEU A 429 22.50 -14.81 -19.29
CA LEU A 429 22.36 -13.80 -18.23
C LEU A 429 21.15 -14.08 -17.34
N VAL A 430 20.39 -15.15 -17.64
CA VAL A 430 19.09 -15.53 -17.05
C VAL A 430 19.21 -16.32 -15.72
N GLY A 431 20.41 -16.46 -15.15
CA GLY A 431 20.59 -16.82 -13.73
C GLY A 431 20.21 -15.70 -12.75
N THR A 432 19.91 -14.50 -13.25
CA THR A 432 19.57 -13.30 -12.48
C THR A 432 18.09 -13.20 -12.09
N TRP A 433 17.19 -13.94 -12.76
CA TRP A 433 15.75 -13.85 -12.51
C TRP A 433 15.32 -14.47 -11.17
N PHE A 434 16.08 -15.38 -10.56
CA PHE A 434 15.80 -15.93 -9.22
C PHE A 434 16.19 -14.98 -8.09
N TRP A 435 17.33 -14.30 -8.24
CA TRP A 435 17.68 -13.20 -7.34
C TRP A 435 16.72 -12.03 -7.50
N PHE A 436 16.03 -11.92 -8.63
CA PHE A 436 15.21 -10.76 -8.93
C PHE A 436 13.99 -10.64 -7.98
N PRO A 437 13.11 -11.64 -7.75
CA PRO A 437 12.04 -11.58 -6.76
C PRO A 437 12.55 -11.44 -5.34
N PHE A 438 13.55 -12.23 -4.93
CA PHE A 438 14.14 -12.13 -3.59
C PHE A 438 14.73 -10.75 -3.33
N ALA A 439 15.59 -10.25 -4.23
CA ALA A 439 16.22 -8.94 -4.11
C ALA A 439 15.19 -7.82 -4.25
N SER A 440 14.14 -8.00 -5.05
CA SER A 440 13.05 -7.04 -5.16
C SER A 440 12.23 -6.92 -3.89
N ILE A 441 11.87 -8.05 -3.28
CA ILE A 441 11.21 -8.10 -1.97
C ILE A 441 12.11 -7.46 -0.93
N ALA A 442 13.39 -7.86 -0.89
CA ALA A 442 14.34 -7.37 0.09
C ALA A 442 14.60 -5.86 -0.05
N PHE A 443 14.78 -5.38 -1.28
CA PHE A 443 14.96 -3.97 -1.60
C PHE A 443 13.74 -3.15 -1.20
N ALA A 444 12.54 -3.56 -1.64
CA ALA A 444 11.32 -2.83 -1.36
C ALA A 444 11.00 -2.80 0.14
N ALA A 445 11.14 -3.94 0.82
CA ALA A 445 10.92 -4.02 2.25
C ALA A 445 11.99 -3.24 3.05
N LEU A 446 13.25 -3.21 2.62
CA LEU A 446 14.31 -2.43 3.27
C LEU A 446 14.08 -0.93 3.11
N LEU A 447 13.77 -0.50 1.87
CA LEU A 447 13.46 0.90 1.56
C LEU A 447 12.33 1.40 2.45
N TRP A 448 11.24 0.64 2.53
CA TRP A 448 10.05 1.06 3.26
C TRP A 448 10.15 0.82 4.77
N PHE A 449 11.00 -0.09 5.24
CA PHE A 449 11.41 -0.19 6.65
C PHE A 449 12.14 1.07 7.12
N LEU A 450 13.07 1.60 6.31
CA LEU A 450 13.75 2.86 6.63
C LEU A 450 12.82 4.07 6.50
N ALA A 451 11.95 4.08 5.48
CA ALA A 451 10.96 5.13 5.31
C ALA A 451 9.98 5.18 6.49
N GLU A 452 9.57 4.04 7.04
CA GLU A 452 8.71 3.94 8.22
C GLU A 452 9.35 4.61 9.45
N SER A 453 10.65 4.41 9.65
CA SER A 453 11.40 5.10 10.71
C SER A 453 11.39 6.62 10.53
N VAL A 454 11.61 7.10 9.30
CA VAL A 454 11.56 8.54 8.95
C VAL A 454 10.15 9.11 9.17
N VAL A 455 9.11 8.41 8.72
CA VAL A 455 7.71 8.84 8.87
C VAL A 455 7.33 8.91 10.34
N ASN A 456 7.71 7.90 11.15
CA ASN A 456 7.44 7.90 12.58
C ASN A 456 8.17 9.02 13.31
N GLU A 457 9.44 9.29 12.97
CA GLU A 457 10.20 10.40 13.53
C GLU A 457 9.55 11.75 13.19
N TRP A 458 9.12 11.93 11.92
CA TRP A 458 8.44 13.16 11.50
C TRP A 458 7.05 13.32 12.14
N ASN A 459 6.32 12.23 12.30
CA ASN A 459 4.98 12.24 12.88
C ASN A 459 5.00 12.42 14.41
N SER A 460 6.12 12.07 15.06
CA SER A 460 6.35 12.27 16.49
C SER A 460 6.19 13.75 16.87
N GLY A 461 5.23 14.03 17.75
CA GLY A 461 4.91 15.39 18.20
C GLY A 461 4.05 16.23 17.24
N ARG A 462 3.64 15.67 16.08
CA ARG A 462 2.73 16.33 15.13
C ARG A 462 1.35 15.72 15.08
N ASP A 463 1.22 14.43 15.40
CA ASP A 463 -0.03 13.66 15.32
C ASP A 463 -0.77 13.94 14.00
N PHE A 464 -0.03 13.84 12.90
CA PHE A 464 -0.52 14.14 11.56
C PHE A 464 -1.29 12.94 11.01
N VAL A 465 -0.77 11.72 11.20
CA VAL A 465 -1.41 10.48 10.76
C VAL A 465 -1.32 9.42 11.86
N SER A 466 -2.38 8.64 12.05
CA SER A 466 -2.41 7.58 13.04
C SER A 466 -1.48 6.42 12.66
N LYS A 467 -0.98 5.70 13.66
CA LYS A 467 -0.07 4.55 13.46
C LYS A 467 -0.68 3.47 12.55
N ILE A 468 -1.99 3.26 12.61
CA ILE A 468 -2.72 2.30 11.77
C ILE A 468 -2.57 2.67 10.29
N VAL A 469 -2.76 3.94 9.95
CA VAL A 469 -2.67 4.43 8.58
C VAL A 469 -1.23 4.41 8.07
N VAL A 470 -0.26 4.79 8.91
CA VAL A 470 1.17 4.66 8.57
C VAL A 470 1.50 3.22 8.19
N HIS A 471 1.16 2.25 9.03
CA HIS A 471 1.42 0.83 8.73
C HIS A 471 0.75 0.37 7.43
N VAL A 472 -0.52 0.73 7.19
CA VAL A 472 -1.22 0.36 5.95
C VAL A 472 -0.48 0.92 4.74
N LEU A 473 -0.08 2.20 4.77
CA LEU A 473 0.66 2.82 3.67
C LEU A 473 2.05 2.24 3.49
N ILE A 474 2.78 1.95 4.57
CA ILE A 474 4.12 1.34 4.49
C ILE A 474 4.04 -0.04 3.81
N GLY A 475 3.07 -0.88 4.18
CA GLY A 475 2.91 -2.17 3.51
C GLY A 475 2.40 -2.04 2.07
N ALA A 476 1.49 -1.09 1.82
CA ALA A 476 1.01 -0.77 0.48
C ALA A 476 2.16 -0.38 -0.45
N MET A 477 3.02 0.53 0.00
CA MET A 477 4.15 0.99 -0.80
C MET A 477 5.26 -0.06 -0.88
N ALA A 478 5.56 -0.80 0.18
CA ALA A 478 6.50 -1.92 0.12
C ALA A 478 6.08 -2.96 -0.92
N GLY A 479 4.79 -3.27 -1.01
CA GLY A 479 4.27 -4.17 -2.05
C GLY A 479 4.36 -3.55 -3.44
N ALA A 480 3.94 -2.31 -3.63
CA ALA A 480 3.97 -1.64 -4.94
C ALA A 480 5.40 -1.45 -5.50
N PHE A 481 6.39 -1.29 -4.62
CA PHE A 481 7.79 -1.07 -5.00
C PHE A 481 8.57 -2.34 -5.32
N THR A 482 7.96 -3.53 -5.28
CA THR A 482 8.65 -4.77 -5.70
C THR A 482 9.07 -4.74 -7.17
N TRP A 483 8.50 -3.88 -7.99
CA TRP A 483 8.92 -3.73 -9.39
C TRP A 483 10.04 -2.72 -9.58
N ALA A 484 10.35 -1.90 -8.58
CA ALA A 484 11.27 -0.78 -8.71
C ALA A 484 12.67 -1.19 -9.19
N PRO A 485 13.29 -2.28 -8.70
CA PRO A 485 14.60 -2.71 -9.21
C PRO A 485 14.58 -3.06 -10.70
N ALA A 486 13.53 -3.70 -11.20
CA ALA A 486 13.39 -4.08 -12.62
C ALA A 486 13.20 -2.84 -13.47
N ALA A 487 12.33 -1.94 -13.00
CA ALA A 487 12.05 -0.68 -13.65
C ALA A 487 13.32 0.17 -13.80
N LEU A 488 14.14 0.25 -12.74
CA LEU A 488 15.43 0.97 -12.75
C LEU A 488 16.46 0.28 -13.66
N TRP A 489 16.54 -1.05 -13.61
CA TRP A 489 17.43 -1.84 -14.47
C TRP A 489 17.08 -1.67 -15.95
N ASN A 490 15.80 -1.79 -16.30
CA ASN A 490 15.32 -1.57 -17.65
C ASN A 490 15.59 -0.13 -18.11
N ALA A 491 15.27 0.87 -17.27
CA ALA A 491 15.58 2.27 -17.59
C ALA A 491 17.08 2.47 -17.87
N TRP A 492 17.96 1.84 -17.10
CA TRP A 492 19.40 1.88 -17.32
C TRP A 492 19.80 1.19 -18.64
N LEU A 493 19.28 0.01 -18.95
CA LEU A 493 19.59 -0.69 -20.21
C LEU A 493 19.16 0.10 -21.46
N PHE A 494 17.96 0.70 -21.43
CA PHE A 494 17.43 1.41 -22.60
C PHE A 494 17.93 2.86 -22.75
N HIS A 495 18.46 3.46 -21.68
CA HIS A 495 19.07 4.79 -21.73
C HIS A 495 20.61 4.77 -21.73
N GLY A 496 21.25 3.69 -21.29
CA GLY A 496 22.71 3.61 -21.08
C GLY A 496 23.55 3.23 -22.30
N TRP A 497 22.94 2.96 -23.46
CA TRP A 497 23.63 2.53 -24.68
C TRP A 497 23.16 3.30 -25.94
N ARG A 498 22.95 4.61 -25.83
CA ARG A 498 22.80 5.50 -26.98
C ARG A 498 23.67 6.74 -26.85
#